data_AF-A0A9P3NJ39-F1
#
_entry.id   AF-A0A9P3NJ39-F1
#
_cell.length_a   1.000
_cell.length_b   1.000
_cell.length_c   1.000
_cell.angle_alpha   90.00
_cell.angle_beta   90.00
_cell.angle_gamma   90.00
#
_symmetry.space_group_name_H-M   'P 1'
#
loop_
_entity.id
_entity.type
_entity.pdbx_description
1 polymer ?
#
loop_
_entity_poly.entity_id
_entity_poly.type
_entity_poly.pdbx_seq_one_letter_code
_entity_poly.pdbx_strand_id
1 'polypeptide(L)'
;MPASGTTKSTTASQPSAEIPPTNHTCELRVACGSPEEALILRNTLAVDRELQPDKLVRVIMADGSTLNISFLCPDARLLRAAFNAFMDSLILAARTIEAFGPPLPMQQDCK
;
A
#
# COMPACT_ATOMS: atom_id res chain seq x y z
N MET A 1 -29.25 -55.06 25.80
CA MET A 1 -29.19 -55.32 24.35
C MET A 1 -30.63 -55.48 23.86
N PRO A 2 -31.09 -54.73 22.85
CA PRO A 2 -30.56 -54.69 21.49
C PRO A 2 -30.13 -53.29 20.98
N ALA A 3 -29.51 -53.28 19.80
CA ALA A 3 -28.99 -52.12 19.07
C ALA A 3 -29.97 -51.64 17.99
N SER A 4 -29.96 -50.33 17.71
CA SER A 4 -30.40 -49.73 16.43
C SER A 4 -29.62 -48.44 16.20
N GLY A 5 -28.82 -48.41 15.14
CA GLY A 5 -28.16 -47.20 14.67
C GLY A 5 -29.11 -46.31 13.86
N THR A 6 -28.71 -45.06 13.66
CA THR A 6 -28.91 -44.29 12.42
C THR A 6 -27.96 -43.08 12.46
N THR A 7 -27.08 -43.00 11.47
CA THR A 7 -26.32 -41.82 11.07
C THR A 7 -27.24 -40.86 10.31
N LYS A 8 -27.07 -39.53 10.52
CA LYS A 8 -27.25 -38.51 9.47
C LYS A 8 -26.68 -37.17 9.91
N SER A 9 -25.68 -36.72 9.15
CA SER A 9 -25.22 -35.33 9.05
C SER A 9 -26.39 -34.40 8.74
N THR A 10 -26.46 -33.22 9.35
CA THR A 10 -27.15 -32.04 8.81
C THR A 10 -26.59 -30.77 9.45
N THR A 11 -25.75 -30.10 8.67
CA THR A 11 -25.65 -28.65 8.43
C THR A 11 -26.58 -27.72 9.20
N ALA A 12 -26.01 -26.70 9.87
CA ALA A 12 -26.48 -25.30 9.87
C ALA A 12 -25.62 -24.48 10.84
N SER A 13 -25.24 -23.24 10.62
CA SER A 13 -25.13 -22.39 9.44
C SER A 13 -24.20 -21.27 9.92
N GLN A 14 -23.18 -20.95 9.14
CA GLN A 14 -22.45 -19.70 9.33
C GLN A 14 -23.44 -18.53 9.32
N PRO A 15 -23.34 -17.55 10.22
CA PRO A 15 -23.84 -16.23 9.90
C PRO A 15 -22.86 -15.64 8.87
N SER A 16 -23.20 -15.80 7.60
CA SER A 16 -22.69 -14.95 6.53
C SER A 16 -23.13 -13.53 6.85
N ALA A 17 -22.26 -12.78 7.53
CA ALA A 17 -22.30 -11.33 7.45
C ALA A 17 -21.91 -11.01 6.01
N GLU A 18 -22.91 -10.73 5.18
CA GLU A 18 -22.72 -10.16 3.85
C GLU A 18 -22.16 -8.75 4.06
N ILE A 19 -20.84 -8.66 4.22
CA ILE A 19 -20.12 -7.39 4.21
C ILE A 19 -20.39 -6.82 2.82
N PRO A 20 -20.97 -5.60 2.71
CA PRO A 20 -21.08 -4.94 1.41
C PRO A 20 -19.70 -4.93 0.74
N PRO A 21 -19.57 -4.87 -0.60
CA PRO A 21 -18.27 -4.64 -1.23
C PRO A 21 -17.82 -3.20 -0.88
N THR A 22 -17.34 -3.02 0.34
CA THR A 22 -16.77 -1.78 0.84
C THR A 22 -15.35 -1.76 0.34
N ASN A 23 -15.04 -0.83 -0.56
CA ASN A 23 -13.65 -0.60 -0.91
C ASN A 23 -12.89 -0.20 0.36
N HIS A 24 -11.79 -0.89 0.60
CA HIS A 24 -10.86 -0.58 1.67
C HIS A 24 -9.92 0.52 1.21
N THR A 25 -9.69 1.50 2.09
CA THR A 25 -8.75 2.59 1.86
C THR A 25 -7.63 2.55 2.88
N CYS A 26 -6.45 3.01 2.47
CA CYS A 26 -5.34 3.23 3.37
C CYS A 26 -4.59 4.49 2.94
N GLU A 27 -4.30 5.37 3.89
CA GLU A 27 -3.59 6.62 3.65
C GLU A 27 -2.30 6.65 4.46
N LEU A 28 -1.22 7.11 3.84
CA LEU A 28 0.07 7.30 4.47
C LEU A 28 0.58 8.70 4.14
N ARG A 29 1.09 9.37 5.17
CA ARG A 29 1.76 10.66 5.05
C ARG A 29 3.16 10.56 5.62
N VAL A 30 4.16 10.95 4.83
CA VAL A 30 5.57 10.92 5.21
C VAL A 30 6.12 12.34 5.14
N ALA A 31 6.64 12.84 6.25
CA ALA A 31 7.38 14.09 6.28
C ALA A 31 8.82 13.82 5.82
N CYS A 32 9.26 14.56 4.81
CA CYS A 32 10.61 14.52 4.26
C CYS A 32 11.41 15.72 4.78
N GLY A 33 12.75 15.65 4.71
CA GLY A 33 13.63 16.74 5.12
C GLY A 33 13.57 17.95 4.19
N SER A 34 13.24 17.73 2.92
CA SER A 34 13.08 18.79 1.93
C SER A 34 12.02 18.46 0.86
N PRO A 35 11.53 19.46 0.09
CA PRO A 35 10.64 19.21 -1.03
C PRO A 35 11.27 18.38 -2.15
N GLU A 36 12.58 18.52 -2.36
CA GLU A 36 13.32 17.75 -3.36
C GLU A 36 13.35 16.27 -2.99
N GLU A 37 13.56 15.94 -1.72
CA GLU A 37 13.48 14.56 -1.23
C GLU A 37 12.09 13.94 -1.43
N ALA A 38 11.03 14.71 -1.16
CA ALA A 38 9.66 14.24 -1.39
C ALA A 38 9.41 13.93 -2.88
N LEU A 39 9.95 14.74 -3.79
CA LEU A 39 9.88 14.50 -5.23
C LEU A 39 10.72 13.30 -5.67
N ILE A 40 11.91 13.12 -5.12
CA ILE A 40 12.77 11.96 -5.38
C ILE A 40 12.03 10.70 -4.94
N LEU A 41 11.55 10.65 -3.70
CA LEU A 41 10.79 9.51 -3.18
C LEU A 41 9.55 9.22 -4.04
N ARG A 42 8.77 10.24 -4.40
CA ARG A 42 7.62 10.09 -5.29
C ARG A 42 8.03 9.39 -6.58
N ASN A 43 9.05 9.90 -7.26
CA ASN A 43 9.48 9.40 -8.56
C ASN A 43 10.06 7.99 -8.45
N THR A 44 10.85 7.71 -7.42
CA THR A 44 11.40 6.39 -7.12
C THR A 44 10.30 5.37 -6.81
N LEU A 45 9.27 5.74 -6.07
CA LEU A 45 8.20 4.83 -5.65
C LEU A 45 7.10 4.65 -6.70
N ALA A 46 7.00 5.55 -7.68
CA ALA A 46 6.04 5.48 -8.77
C ALA A 46 6.45 4.51 -9.90
N VAL A 47 7.71 4.04 -9.92
CA VAL A 47 8.22 3.19 -11.02
C VAL A 47 7.61 1.80 -11.07
N ASP A 48 7.22 1.26 -9.90
CA ASP A 48 6.67 -0.09 -9.81
C ASP A 48 5.20 -0.12 -10.17
N ARG A 49 4.85 -0.98 -11.14
CA ARG A 49 3.46 -1.30 -11.46
C ARG A 49 2.83 -2.08 -10.31
N GLU A 50 1.58 -1.78 -10.04
CA GLU A 50 0.84 -2.46 -8.98
C GLU A 50 0.67 -3.95 -9.27
N LEU A 51 0.62 -4.75 -8.19
CA LEU A 51 0.51 -6.21 -8.29
C LEU A 51 -0.74 -6.63 -9.08
N GLN A 52 -1.80 -5.81 -9.02
CA GLN A 52 -3.05 -5.96 -9.77
C GLN A 52 -3.68 -4.58 -10.04
N PRO A 53 -3.34 -3.87 -11.13
CA PRO A 53 -3.80 -2.49 -11.38
C PRO A 53 -5.31 -2.38 -11.66
N ASP A 54 -6.00 -3.50 -11.88
CA ASP A 54 -7.45 -3.57 -12.03
C ASP A 54 -8.19 -3.60 -10.68
N LYS A 55 -7.48 -3.96 -9.60
CA LYS A 55 -8.07 -4.21 -8.27
C LYS A 55 -7.45 -3.36 -7.17
N LEU A 56 -6.24 -2.88 -7.36
CA LEU A 56 -5.58 -1.92 -6.51
C LEU A 56 -5.51 -0.60 -7.28
N VAL A 57 -5.72 0.51 -6.58
CA VAL A 57 -5.40 1.85 -7.09
C VAL A 57 -4.54 2.52 -6.04
N ARG A 58 -3.34 2.95 -6.42
CA ARG A 58 -2.43 3.75 -5.58
C ARG A 58 -2.20 5.12 -6.20
N VAL A 59 -2.40 6.16 -5.40
CA VAL A 59 -2.09 7.54 -5.74
C VAL A 59 -0.93 8.00 -4.88
N ILE A 60 0.12 8.54 -5.49
CA ILE A 60 1.28 9.11 -4.81
C ILE A 60 1.43 10.57 -5.22
N MET A 61 1.42 11.48 -4.25
CA MET A 61 1.56 12.92 -4.45
C MET A 61 2.62 13.48 -3.51
N ALA A 62 3.50 14.34 -4.04
CA ALA A 62 4.39 15.15 -3.22
C ALA A 62 3.79 16.56 -3.10
N ASP A 63 3.64 17.03 -1.88
CA ASP A 63 3.14 18.35 -1.52
C ASP A 63 4.15 19.04 -0.59
N GLY A 64 4.95 19.95 -1.16
CA GLY A 64 6.11 20.51 -0.48
C GLY A 64 7.06 19.40 0.00
N SER A 65 7.39 19.40 1.29
CA SER A 65 8.20 18.36 1.95
C SER A 65 7.38 17.16 2.44
N THR A 66 6.13 16.99 2.02
CA THR A 66 5.27 15.89 2.46
C THR A 66 4.93 14.97 1.31
N LEU A 67 5.12 13.66 1.49
CA LEU A 67 4.68 12.63 0.56
C LEU A 67 3.36 12.04 1.04
N ASN A 68 2.31 12.18 0.24
CA ASN A 68 0.96 11.65 0.48
C ASN A 68 0.74 10.43 -0.42
N ILE A 69 0.33 9.31 0.18
CA ILE A 69 -0.01 8.09 -0.54
C ILE A 69 -1.40 7.62 -0.13
N SER A 70 -2.22 7.29 -1.12
CA SER A 70 -3.57 6.76 -0.91
C SER A 70 -3.74 5.47 -1.69
N PHE A 71 -4.27 4.44 -1.03
CA PHE A 71 -4.63 3.16 -1.62
C PHE A 71 -6.13 2.95 -1.58
N LEU A 72 -6.68 2.35 -2.63
CA LEU A 72 -8.07 1.91 -2.71
C LEU A 72 -8.08 0.48 -3.25
N CYS A 73 -8.80 -0.43 -2.58
CA CYS A 73 -8.86 -1.83 -2.97
C CYS A 73 -10.13 -2.52 -2.44
N PRO A 74 -10.83 -3.37 -3.22
CA PRO A 74 -12.00 -4.10 -2.75
C PRO A 74 -11.64 -5.29 -1.84
N ASP A 75 -10.35 -5.67 -1.73
CA ASP A 75 -9.89 -6.80 -0.92
C ASP A 75 -8.86 -6.35 0.12
N ALA A 76 -9.22 -6.45 1.41
CA ALA A 76 -8.34 -6.09 2.51
C ALA A 76 -7.04 -6.92 2.56
N ARG A 77 -7.08 -8.18 2.12
CA ARG A 77 -5.90 -9.05 2.09
C ARG A 77 -4.93 -8.60 1.01
N LEU A 78 -5.45 -8.22 -0.16
CA LEU A 78 -4.65 -7.64 -1.24
C LEU A 78 -4.06 -6.30 -0.83
N LEU A 79 -4.88 -5.40 -0.25
CA LEU A 79 -4.43 -4.12 0.28
C LEU A 79 -3.29 -4.30 1.27
N ARG A 80 -3.42 -5.23 2.23
CA ARG A 80 -2.38 -5.52 3.22
C ARG A 80 -1.08 -6.00 2.56
N ALA A 81 -1.16 -6.90 1.59
CA ALA A 81 0.03 -7.40 0.89
C ALA A 81 0.72 -6.29 0.09
N ALA A 82 -0.05 -5.49 -0.66
CA ALA A 82 0.47 -4.40 -1.47
C ALA A 82 1.06 -3.26 -0.62
N PHE A 83 0.37 -2.89 0.47
CA PHE A 83 0.86 -1.87 1.39
C PHE A 83 2.16 -2.29 2.07
N ASN A 84 2.26 -3.56 2.50
CA ASN A 84 3.50 -4.08 3.09
C ASN A 84 4.67 -4.02 2.10
N ALA A 85 4.48 -4.49 0.86
CA ALA A 85 5.50 -4.41 -0.16
C ALA A 85 5.90 -2.96 -0.48
N PHE A 86 4.94 -2.04 -0.49
CA PHE A 86 5.21 -0.61 -0.66
C PHE A 86 6.03 -0.02 0.49
N MET A 87 5.74 -0.40 1.74
CA MET A 87 6.50 0.05 2.90
C MET A 87 7.97 -0.39 2.84
N ASP A 88 8.23 -1.62 2.36
CA ASP A 88 9.60 -2.10 2.17
C ASP A 88 10.37 -1.23 1.16
N SER A 89 9.74 -0.91 0.01
CA SER A 89 10.32 0.00 -0.99
C SER A 89 10.51 1.43 -0.46
N LEU A 90 9.54 1.94 0.30
CA LEU A 90 9.63 3.27 0.93
C LEU A 90 10.80 3.34 1.91
N ILE A 91 10.94 2.32 2.78
CA ILE A 91 12.04 2.26 3.74
C ILE A 91 13.37 2.21 3.00
N LEU A 92 13.49 1.38 1.97
CA LEU A 92 14.71 1.31 1.16
C LEU A 92 15.07 2.67 0.53
N ALA A 93 14.09 3.32 -0.10
CA ALA A 93 14.30 4.63 -0.74
C ALA A 93 14.66 5.70 0.30
N ALA A 94 14.00 5.73 1.45
CA ALA A 94 14.30 6.65 2.55
C ALA A 94 15.72 6.42 3.09
N ARG A 95 16.11 5.17 3.36
CA ARG A 95 17.48 4.83 3.79
C ARG A 95 18.53 5.21 2.77
N THR A 96 18.21 5.10 1.49
CA THR A 96 19.11 5.51 0.41
C THR A 96 19.33 7.03 0.44
N ILE A 97 18.27 7.82 0.63
CA ILE A 97 18.38 9.27 0.78
C ILE A 97 19.15 9.63 2.05
N GLU A 98 18.92 8.95 3.18
CA GLU A 98 19.67 9.18 4.41
C GLU A 98 21.16 8.86 4.26
N ALA A 99 21.50 7.78 3.55
CA ALA A 99 22.88 7.33 3.39
C ALA A 99 23.67 8.14 2.35
N PHE A 100 23.00 8.65 1.31
CA PHE A 100 23.65 9.30 0.16
C PHE A 100 23.19 10.74 -0.09
N GLY A 101 22.32 11.30 0.75
CA GLY A 101 21.85 12.69 0.68
C GLY A 101 22.90 13.70 1.17
N PRO A 102 22.78 14.99 0.80
CA PRO A 102 21.64 15.66 0.17
C PRO A 102 21.62 15.51 -1.37
N PRO A 103 20.47 15.75 -2.03
CA PRO A 103 20.42 15.90 -3.48
C PRO A 103 21.51 16.88 -3.92
N LEU A 104 22.27 16.52 -4.95
CA LEU A 104 23.25 17.46 -5.51
C LEU A 104 22.51 18.75 -5.85
N PRO A 105 23.05 19.93 -5.46
CA PRO A 105 22.41 21.18 -5.81
C PRO A 105 22.21 21.19 -7.32
N MET A 106 20.96 21.36 -7.76
CA MET A 106 20.65 21.54 -9.16
C MET A 106 21.29 22.85 -9.63
N GLN A 107 22.57 22.78 -10.03
CA GLN A 107 23.09 23.25 -11.32
C GLN A 107 22.21 24.22 -12.10
N GLN A 108 21.78 25.37 -11.57
CA GLN A 108 21.19 26.45 -12.37
C GLN A 108 22.33 27.17 -13.11
N ASP A 109 22.92 26.47 -14.08
CA ASP A 109 23.81 27.03 -15.08
C ASP A 109 23.28 26.60 -16.45
N CYS A 110 22.39 27.42 -17.01
CA CYS A 110 22.39 27.68 -18.43
C CYS A 110 22.01 29.15 -18.62
N LYS A 111 23.02 29.94 -18.98
CA LYS A 111 22.91 31.30 -19.50
C LYS A 111 21.92 31.39 -20.67
#